data_AF-A0A8D7AYT3-F1
#
_entry.id   AF-A0A8D7AYT3-F1
#
_cell.length_a   1.000
_cell.length_b   1.000
_cell.length_c   1.000
_cell.angle_alpha   90.00
_cell.angle_beta   90.00
_cell.angle_gamma   90.00
#
_symmetry.space_group_name_H-M   'P 1'
#
loop_
_entity.id
_entity.type
_entity.pdbx_description
1 polymer ?
#
loop_
_entity_poly.entity_id
_entity_poly.type
_entity_poly.pdbx_seq_one_letter_code
_entity_poly.pdbx_strand_id
1 'polypeptide(L)'
;MDLYSHLLPVYEIEPLEKITDAYLDQYLWYEGDRRQLFPNWVKPADSEPPPLLVYKWCQGINNLQAIWDASDGQCVVVLQTKFEKLLEKIDLILLKRLLCLVLEPSLAEYITGKNNVVLSYKDMSHTNSYGLIPGLQFASFVVQYYGLVLDLLLLGLTRATEIAGPSRMPNEFITYADTRVETRHPIRLYSRYIDRVHMLFRFSREEARDLIQRYLIEHPDPNNENMVGYNNNKCWPRDARMRLMKHDVNLGRSVFWDMKNRLPPSITTLEWENSFVSVYSKDNPNLLFSM
;
A
#
# COMPACT_ATOMS: atom_id res chain seq x y z
N MET A 1 -10.05 22.10 7.97
CA MET A 1 -10.29 21.82 9.40
C MET A 1 -8.95 21.70 10.10
N ASP A 2 -8.78 22.44 11.19
CA ASP A 2 -7.55 22.41 11.98
C ASP A 2 -7.62 21.30 13.03
N LEU A 3 -6.63 20.40 13.03
CA LEU A 3 -6.48 19.32 14.01
C LEU A 3 -5.32 19.58 14.97
N TYR A 4 -4.87 20.84 15.09
CA TYR A 4 -3.77 21.33 15.93
C TYR A 4 -2.38 20.80 15.59
N SER A 5 -2.28 19.73 14.81
CA SER A 5 -1.03 19.10 14.36
C SER A 5 -0.84 19.18 12.85
N HIS A 6 -1.94 19.14 12.11
CA HIS A 6 -1.99 19.23 10.67
C HIS A 6 -3.34 19.81 10.24
N LEU A 7 -3.41 20.25 8.99
CA LEU A 7 -4.62 20.80 8.39
C LEU A 7 -5.23 19.77 7.44
N LEU A 8 -6.54 19.59 7.52
CA LEU A 8 -7.29 18.83 6.53
C LEU A 8 -8.07 19.77 5.62
N PRO A 9 -7.99 19.65 4.29
CA PRO A 9 -8.85 20.40 3.39
C PRO A 9 -10.29 19.92 3.54
N VAL A 10 -11.23 20.86 3.59
CA VAL A 10 -12.68 20.57 3.60
C VAL A 10 -13.28 21.29 2.41
N TYR A 11 -13.93 20.54 1.53
CA TYR A 11 -14.52 21.06 0.32
C TYR A 11 -16.03 21.19 0.51
N GLU A 12 -16.55 22.35 0.14
CA GLU A 12 -17.99 22.60 0.07
C GLU A 12 -18.42 22.47 -1.39
N ILE A 13 -19.40 21.59 -1.64
CA ILE A 13 -19.93 21.27 -2.96
C ILE A 13 -21.39 21.72 -2.98
N GLU A 14 -21.85 22.20 -4.14
CA GLU A 14 -23.24 22.61 -4.31
C GLU A 14 -24.21 21.46 -3.94
N PRO A 15 -25.29 21.72 -3.17
CA PRO A 15 -26.17 20.67 -2.68
C PRO A 15 -26.80 19.80 -3.78
N LEU A 16 -27.13 20.39 -4.93
CA LEU A 16 -27.75 19.66 -6.04
C LEU A 16 -26.77 18.67 -6.68
N GLU A 17 -25.52 19.08 -6.87
CA GLU A 17 -24.44 18.21 -7.36
C GLU A 17 -24.07 17.14 -6.32
N LYS A 18 -24.13 17.48 -5.03
CA LYS A 18 -23.87 16.53 -3.96
C LYS A 18 -24.85 15.36 -3.97
N ILE A 19 -26.12 15.60 -4.31
CA ILE A 19 -27.12 14.52 -4.44
C ILE A 19 -26.75 13.57 -5.57
N THR A 20 -26.33 14.11 -6.73
CA THR A 20 -25.91 13.29 -7.87
C THR A 20 -24.64 12.50 -7.56
N ASP A 21 -23.65 13.14 -6.93
CA ASP A 21 -22.39 12.52 -6.54
C ASP A 21 -22.60 11.39 -5.53
N ALA A 22 -23.50 11.60 -4.55
CA ALA A 22 -23.84 10.59 -3.55
C ALA A 22 -24.56 9.37 -4.16
N TYR A 23 -25.51 9.60 -5.08
CA TYR A 23 -26.15 8.51 -5.80
C TYR A 23 -25.14 7.71 -6.64
N LEU A 24 -24.24 8.41 -7.33
CA LEU A 24 -23.20 7.79 -8.13
C LEU A 24 -22.24 6.95 -7.28
N ASP A 25 -21.77 7.49 -6.15
CA ASP A 25 -20.91 6.76 -5.22
C ASP A 25 -21.53 5.42 -4.77
N GLN A 26 -22.79 5.46 -4.33
CA GLN A 26 -23.51 4.25 -3.90
C GLN A 26 -23.67 3.24 -5.04
N TYR A 27 -24.00 3.72 -6.25
CA TYR A 27 -24.11 2.86 -7.43
C TYR A 27 -22.76 2.19 -7.78
N LEU A 28 -21.67 2.96 -7.77
CA LEU A 28 -20.32 2.47 -8.10
C LEU A 28 -19.85 1.41 -7.12
N TRP A 29 -20.04 1.62 -5.81
CA TRP A 29 -19.66 0.65 -4.79
C TRP A 29 -20.50 -0.62 -4.87
N TYR A 30 -21.82 -0.51 -5.07
CA TYR A 30 -22.71 -1.66 -5.21
C TYR A 30 -22.34 -2.54 -6.42
N GLU A 31 -22.18 -1.94 -7.61
CA GLU A 31 -21.79 -2.70 -8.80
C GLU A 31 -20.33 -3.19 -8.73
N GLY A 32 -19.44 -2.43 -8.07
CA GLY A 32 -18.05 -2.82 -7.84
C GLY A 32 -17.92 -4.07 -6.99
N ASP A 33 -18.66 -4.16 -5.88
CA ASP A 33 -18.68 -5.34 -5.02
C ASP A 33 -19.36 -6.53 -5.71
N ARG A 34 -20.51 -6.29 -6.35
CA ARG A 34 -21.25 -7.33 -7.11
C ARG A 34 -20.40 -8.00 -8.18
N ARG A 35 -19.49 -7.26 -8.81
CA ARG A 35 -18.57 -7.76 -9.86
C ARG A 35 -17.19 -8.14 -9.33
N GLN A 36 -16.98 -8.06 -8.02
CA GLN A 36 -15.71 -8.37 -7.35
C GLN A 36 -14.52 -7.59 -7.93
N LEU A 37 -14.72 -6.28 -8.17
CA LEU A 37 -13.70 -5.40 -8.75
C LEU A 37 -12.48 -5.26 -7.82
N PHE A 38 -12.72 -5.13 -6.52
CA PHE A 38 -11.67 -4.94 -5.53
C PHE A 38 -11.24 -6.29 -4.94
N PRO A 39 -9.94 -6.64 -5.01
CA PRO A 39 -9.45 -7.89 -4.45
C PRO A 39 -9.36 -7.83 -2.91
N ASN A 40 -9.21 -9.01 -2.30
CA ASN A 40 -9.21 -9.25 -0.87
C ASN A 40 -8.20 -8.42 -0.03
N TRP A 41 -7.12 -7.91 -0.64
CA TRP A 41 -6.09 -7.10 0.04
C TRP A 41 -6.40 -5.61 0.13
N VAL A 42 -7.41 -5.11 -0.59
CA VAL A 42 -7.82 -3.71 -0.54
C VAL A 42 -8.67 -3.48 0.70
N LYS A 43 -8.21 -2.60 1.58
CA LYS A 43 -8.83 -2.23 2.86
C LYS A 43 -9.00 -0.69 2.94
N PRO A 44 -9.93 -0.17 3.76
CA PRO A 44 -10.94 -0.88 4.56
C PRO A 44 -11.96 -1.62 3.69
N ALA A 45 -12.51 -2.71 4.23
CA ALA A 45 -13.60 -3.46 3.64
C ALA A 45 -14.74 -3.57 4.65
N ASP A 46 -15.98 -3.67 4.18
CA ASP A 46 -17.18 -3.64 5.03
C ASP A 46 -17.31 -4.85 5.97
N SER A 47 -16.58 -5.92 5.66
CA SER A 47 -16.64 -7.19 6.41
C SER A 47 -15.95 -7.14 7.77
N GLU A 48 -15.06 -6.18 8.02
CA GLU A 48 -14.25 -6.17 9.23
C GLU A 48 -13.88 -4.78 9.75
N PRO A 49 -14.02 -4.54 11.06
CA PRO A 49 -13.52 -3.32 11.68
C PRO A 49 -11.98 -3.33 11.74
N PRO A 50 -11.33 -2.15 11.82
CA PRO A 50 -9.86 -2.08 11.82
C PRO A 50 -9.15 -2.94 12.89
N PRO A 51 -9.63 -3.07 14.14
CA PRO A 51 -8.99 -3.96 15.11
C PRO A 51 -9.05 -5.44 14.72
N LEU A 52 -10.12 -5.88 14.05
CA LEU A 52 -10.24 -7.25 13.55
C LEU A 52 -9.29 -7.48 12.37
N LEU A 53 -9.08 -6.47 11.52
CA LEU A 53 -8.08 -6.52 10.45
C LEU A 53 -6.67 -6.75 11.02
N VAL A 54 -6.30 -6.03 12.07
CA VAL A 54 -5.00 -6.23 12.76
C VAL A 54 -4.91 -7.65 13.34
N TYR A 55 -5.98 -8.13 13.97
CA TYR A 55 -6.01 -9.50 14.51
C TYR A 55 -5.83 -10.55 13.42
N LYS A 56 -6.54 -10.44 12.29
CA LYS A 56 -6.37 -11.33 11.14
C LYS A 56 -4.98 -11.22 10.53
N TRP A 57 -4.37 -10.04 10.50
CA TRP A 57 -2.98 -9.86 10.07
C TRP A 57 -2.01 -10.63 10.96
N CYS A 58 -2.13 -10.50 12.28
CA CYS A 58 -1.31 -11.26 13.24
C CYS A 58 -1.48 -12.78 13.08
N GLN A 59 -2.74 -13.24 13.03
CA GLN A 59 -3.06 -14.66 12.86
C GLN A 59 -2.55 -15.17 11.52
N GLY A 60 -2.70 -14.37 10.47
CA GLY A 60 -2.23 -14.64 9.13
C GLY A 60 -0.73 -14.84 9.05
N ILE A 61 0.06 -13.92 9.65
CA ILE A 61 1.52 -14.08 9.75
C ILE A 61 1.85 -15.41 10.44
N ASN A 62 1.21 -15.70 11.57
CA ASN A 62 1.52 -16.88 12.38
C ASN A 62 1.19 -18.21 11.67
N ASN A 63 0.17 -18.21 10.81
CA ASN A 63 -0.29 -19.41 10.10
C ASN A 63 0.52 -19.73 8.83
N LEU A 64 1.45 -18.86 8.42
CA LEU A 64 2.32 -19.11 7.26
C LEU A 64 3.29 -20.27 7.52
N GLN A 65 3.64 -20.98 6.46
CA GLN A 65 4.49 -22.16 6.55
C GLN A 65 5.90 -21.82 7.02
N ALA A 66 6.27 -22.36 8.19
CA ALA A 66 7.61 -22.24 8.79
C ALA A 66 8.14 -20.79 8.85
N ILE A 67 7.27 -19.82 9.14
CA ILE A 67 7.60 -18.39 9.14
C ILE A 67 8.64 -18.02 10.21
N TRP A 68 8.57 -18.66 11.38
CA TRP A 68 9.43 -18.37 12.54
C TRP A 68 10.74 -19.16 12.54
N ASP A 69 10.91 -20.11 11.62
CA ASP A 69 12.15 -20.85 11.52
C ASP A 69 13.26 -19.94 10.96
N ALA A 70 14.35 -19.82 11.71
CA ALA A 70 15.53 -19.03 11.32
C ALA A 70 16.81 -19.88 11.34
N SER A 71 16.68 -21.21 11.49
CA SER A 71 17.81 -22.14 11.58
C SER A 71 18.74 -22.07 10.37
N ASP A 72 18.16 -22.02 9.17
CA ASP A 72 18.88 -21.94 7.89
C ASP A 72 19.24 -20.50 7.46
N GLY A 73 19.12 -19.52 8.36
CA GLY A 73 19.40 -18.11 8.03
C GLY A 73 18.35 -17.48 7.11
N GLN A 74 17.11 -17.97 7.20
CA GLN A 74 15.95 -17.34 6.58
C GLN A 74 15.58 -16.07 7.35
N CYS A 75 15.07 -15.07 6.63
CA CYS A 75 14.69 -13.80 7.22
C CYS A 75 13.24 -13.47 6.86
N VAL A 76 12.51 -12.87 7.79
CA VAL A 76 11.18 -12.31 7.56
C VAL A 76 11.28 -10.80 7.62
N VAL A 77 10.70 -10.10 6.66
CA VAL A 77 10.73 -8.64 6.60
C VAL A 77 9.31 -8.12 6.54
N VAL A 78 8.94 -7.23 7.44
CA VAL A 78 7.72 -6.42 7.31
C VAL A 78 8.12 -5.05 6.79
N LEU A 79 7.48 -4.64 5.70
CA LEU A 79 7.54 -3.27 5.17
C LEU A 79 6.22 -2.58 5.44
N GLN A 80 6.30 -1.41 6.06
CA GLN A 80 5.19 -0.49 6.24
C GLN A 80 5.55 0.82 5.57
N THR A 81 4.73 1.25 4.63
CA THR A 81 4.99 2.45 3.87
C THR A 81 3.68 3.12 3.48
N LYS A 82 3.78 4.30 2.89
CA LYS A 82 2.66 5.11 2.45
C LYS A 82 2.92 5.57 1.02
N PHE A 83 1.88 5.57 0.20
CA PHE A 83 1.94 6.23 -1.10
C PHE A 83 1.97 7.75 -0.90
N GLU A 84 3.12 8.35 -1.16
CA GLU A 84 3.28 9.78 -0.98
C GLU A 84 2.59 10.57 -2.09
N LYS A 85 1.81 11.57 -1.67
CA LYS A 85 1.08 12.49 -2.56
C LYS A 85 0.16 11.75 -3.55
N LEU A 86 -0.43 10.63 -3.14
CA LEU A 86 -1.30 9.81 -3.99
C LEU A 86 -2.41 10.64 -4.64
N LEU A 87 -3.15 11.42 -3.83
CA LEU A 87 -4.27 12.23 -4.32
C LEU A 87 -3.81 13.39 -5.21
N GLU A 88 -2.72 14.03 -4.82
CA GLU A 88 -2.19 15.22 -5.50
C GLU A 88 -1.58 14.88 -6.86
N LYS A 89 -1.09 13.65 -7.06
CA LYS A 89 -0.37 13.24 -8.27
C LYS A 89 -1.22 12.54 -9.34
N ILE A 90 -2.53 12.42 -9.12
CA ILE A 90 -3.42 11.78 -10.10
C ILE A 90 -3.58 12.71 -11.32
N ASP A 91 -3.07 12.26 -12.47
CA ASP A 91 -3.35 12.86 -13.77
C ASP A 91 -4.76 12.49 -14.24
N LEU A 92 -5.60 13.49 -14.46
CA LEU A 92 -7.00 13.32 -14.88
C LEU A 92 -7.13 12.69 -16.27
N ILE A 93 -6.15 12.91 -17.17
CA ILE A 93 -6.17 12.33 -18.52
C ILE A 93 -5.94 10.82 -18.44
N LEU A 94 -4.94 10.41 -17.65
CA LEU A 94 -4.68 9.00 -17.39
C LEU A 94 -5.84 8.36 -16.64
N LEU A 95 -6.36 9.05 -15.62
CA LEU A 95 -7.49 8.56 -14.83
C LEU A 95 -8.72 8.29 -15.72
N LYS A 96 -9.05 9.18 -16.66
CA LYS A 96 -10.16 8.98 -17.60
C LYS A 96 -10.00 7.67 -18.36
N ARG A 97 -8.81 7.40 -18.89
CA ARG A 97 -8.52 6.16 -19.64
C ARG A 97 -8.66 4.91 -18.78
N LEU A 98 -8.18 4.96 -17.54
CA LEU A 98 -8.29 3.85 -16.60
C LEU A 98 -9.76 3.60 -16.22
N LEU A 99 -10.51 4.65 -15.89
CA LEU A 99 -11.93 4.53 -15.55
C LEU A 99 -12.76 3.96 -16.70
N CYS A 100 -12.47 4.32 -17.95
CA CYS A 100 -13.15 3.75 -19.12
C CYS A 100 -12.95 2.23 -19.29
N LEU A 101 -12.01 1.60 -18.57
CA LEU A 101 -11.84 0.14 -18.59
C LEU A 101 -12.89 -0.57 -17.74
N VAL A 102 -13.42 0.11 -16.72
CA VAL A 102 -14.30 -0.48 -15.70
C VAL A 102 -15.69 0.16 -15.66
N LEU A 103 -15.82 1.41 -16.12
CA LEU A 103 -17.05 2.18 -16.17
C LEU A 103 -17.43 2.52 -17.60
N GLU A 104 -18.69 2.90 -17.79
CA GLU A 104 -19.15 3.49 -19.04
C GLU A 104 -18.40 4.82 -19.31
N PRO A 105 -18.03 5.12 -20.57
CA PRO A 105 -17.30 6.35 -20.90
C PRO A 105 -17.96 7.65 -20.42
N SER A 106 -19.29 7.72 -20.39
CA SER A 106 -20.06 8.86 -19.89
C SER A 106 -19.83 9.13 -18.40
N LEU A 107 -19.82 8.07 -17.58
CA LEU A 107 -19.51 8.15 -16.15
C LEU A 107 -18.05 8.52 -15.90
N ALA A 108 -17.12 7.95 -16.69
CA ALA A 108 -15.71 8.29 -16.59
C ALA A 108 -15.45 9.77 -16.94
N GLU A 109 -16.14 10.30 -17.94
CA GLU A 109 -16.10 11.73 -18.30
C GLU A 109 -16.70 12.61 -17.22
N TYR A 110 -17.81 12.21 -16.60
CA TYR A 110 -18.39 12.91 -15.46
C TYR A 110 -17.41 12.99 -14.28
N ILE A 111 -16.86 11.84 -13.85
CA ILE A 111 -15.91 11.76 -12.73
C ILE A 111 -14.67 12.64 -12.98
N THR A 112 -14.10 12.57 -14.19
CA THR A 112 -12.89 13.34 -14.52
C THR A 112 -13.18 14.83 -14.71
N GLY A 113 -14.31 15.18 -15.34
CA GLY A 113 -14.77 16.55 -15.46
C GLY A 113 -15.06 17.20 -14.10
N LYS A 114 -15.64 16.44 -13.16
CA LYS A 114 -15.99 16.93 -11.82
C LYS A 114 -14.78 17.25 -10.94
N ASN A 115 -13.61 16.68 -11.25
CA ASN A 115 -12.36 17.05 -10.59
C ASN A 115 -11.72 18.32 -11.19
N ASN A 116 -12.09 18.70 -12.41
CA ASN A 116 -11.60 19.90 -13.09
C ASN A 116 -12.49 21.12 -12.83
N VAL A 117 -12.52 21.56 -11.57
CA VAL A 117 -13.37 22.67 -11.09
C VAL A 117 -12.52 23.82 -10.55
N VAL A 118 -13.11 25.01 -10.45
CA VAL A 118 -12.48 26.17 -9.83
C VAL A 118 -12.61 26.07 -8.31
N LEU A 119 -11.50 25.86 -7.62
CA LEU A 119 -11.41 25.94 -6.17
C LEU A 119 -11.34 27.40 -5.75
N SER A 120 -12.23 27.80 -4.85
CA SER A 120 -12.29 29.18 -4.35
C SER A 120 -12.14 29.22 -2.84
N TYR A 121 -11.30 30.12 -2.36
CA TYR A 121 -11.17 30.42 -0.93
C TYR A 121 -11.00 31.92 -0.73
N LYS A 122 -12.03 32.57 -0.17
CA LYS A 122 -12.12 34.03 -0.07
C LYS A 122 -11.91 34.67 -1.46
N ASP A 123 -10.87 35.46 -1.63
CA ASP A 123 -10.55 36.16 -2.89
C ASP A 123 -9.63 35.35 -3.82
N MET A 124 -9.20 34.14 -3.41
CA MET A 124 -8.34 33.28 -4.22
C MET A 124 -9.18 32.29 -5.02
N SER A 125 -8.92 32.18 -6.31
CA SER A 125 -9.53 31.20 -7.21
C SER A 125 -8.46 30.49 -8.03
N HIS A 126 -8.54 29.17 -8.13
CA HIS A 126 -7.63 28.36 -8.94
C HIS A 126 -8.36 27.17 -9.58
N THR A 127 -8.14 26.94 -10.87
CA THR A 127 -8.71 25.78 -11.58
C THR A 127 -7.89 24.53 -11.29
N ASN A 128 -8.51 23.50 -10.70
CA ASN A 128 -7.85 22.24 -10.39
C ASN A 128 -7.65 21.37 -11.64
N SER A 129 -6.56 21.58 -12.37
CA SER A 129 -6.23 20.79 -13.57
C SER A 129 -5.47 19.50 -13.29
N TYR A 130 -4.97 19.29 -12.06
CA TYR A 130 -4.15 18.15 -11.66
C TYR A 130 -4.44 17.73 -10.23
N GLY A 131 -4.50 16.43 -9.97
CA GLY A 131 -4.85 15.86 -8.68
C GLY A 131 -6.36 15.66 -8.49
N LEU A 132 -6.70 14.77 -7.57
CA LEU A 132 -8.06 14.40 -7.20
C LEU A 132 -8.56 15.28 -6.05
N ILE A 133 -9.83 15.69 -6.09
CA ILE A 133 -10.48 16.40 -4.99
C ILE A 133 -11.09 15.35 -4.03
N PRO A 134 -10.56 15.18 -2.80
CA PRO A 134 -11.04 14.15 -1.88
C PRO A 134 -12.42 14.45 -1.29
N GLY A 135 -12.95 15.66 -1.45
CA GLY A 135 -14.28 16.03 -0.93
C GLY A 135 -15.46 15.57 -1.79
N LEU A 136 -15.22 15.12 -3.02
CA LEU A 136 -16.25 14.54 -3.88
C LEU A 136 -16.72 13.20 -3.28
N GLN A 137 -18.03 12.90 -3.35
CA GLN A 137 -18.57 11.71 -2.66
C GLN A 137 -17.96 10.41 -3.23
N PHE A 138 -17.85 10.30 -4.55
CA PHE A 138 -17.26 9.15 -5.24
C PHE A 138 -15.71 9.13 -5.22
N ALA A 139 -15.05 10.10 -4.58
CA ALA A 139 -13.58 10.13 -4.51
C ALA A 139 -13.03 8.86 -3.86
N SER A 140 -13.76 8.30 -2.88
CA SER A 140 -13.42 7.05 -2.21
C SER A 140 -13.19 5.90 -3.21
N PHE A 141 -14.11 5.70 -4.15
CA PHE A 141 -14.04 4.68 -5.19
C PHE A 141 -12.83 4.91 -6.11
N VAL A 142 -12.63 6.15 -6.55
CA VAL A 142 -11.53 6.52 -7.45
C VAL A 142 -10.16 6.27 -6.81
N VAL A 143 -9.99 6.65 -5.54
CA VAL A 143 -8.75 6.42 -4.79
C VAL A 143 -8.47 4.94 -4.64
N GLN A 144 -9.48 4.13 -4.33
CA GLN A 144 -9.31 2.69 -4.16
C GLN A 144 -8.99 1.99 -5.48
N TYR A 145 -9.62 2.41 -6.57
CA TYR A 145 -9.35 1.90 -7.91
C TYR A 145 -7.97 2.30 -8.41
N TYR A 146 -7.56 3.55 -8.20
CA TYR A 146 -6.22 4.01 -8.56
C TYR A 146 -5.15 3.31 -7.70
N GLY A 147 -5.43 3.11 -6.42
CA GLY A 147 -4.61 2.32 -5.51
C GLY A 147 -4.46 0.87 -6.00
N LEU A 148 -5.52 0.24 -6.52
CA LEU A 148 -5.43 -1.10 -7.10
C LEU A 148 -4.45 -1.16 -8.28
N VAL A 149 -4.42 -0.14 -9.15
CA VAL A 149 -3.43 -0.06 -10.23
C VAL A 149 -2.01 -0.02 -9.67
N LEU A 150 -1.78 0.71 -8.58
CA LEU A 150 -0.49 0.76 -7.91
C LEU A 150 -0.12 -0.56 -7.22
N ASP A 151 -1.10 -1.26 -6.64
CA ASP A 151 -0.91 -2.58 -6.04
C ASP A 151 -0.41 -3.58 -7.09
N LEU A 152 -0.96 -3.52 -8.31
CA LEU A 152 -0.52 -4.35 -9.44
C LEU A 152 0.92 -4.03 -9.87
N LEU A 153 1.34 -2.76 -9.81
CA LEU A 153 2.73 -2.38 -10.08
C LEU A 153 3.70 -2.89 -9.01
N LEU A 154 3.29 -2.85 -7.73
CA LEU A 154 4.10 -3.36 -6.62
C LEU A 154 4.21 -4.89 -6.62
N LEU A 155 3.08 -5.59 -6.74
CA LEU A 155 3.02 -7.05 -6.65
C LEU A 155 3.47 -7.74 -7.95
N GLY A 156 3.18 -7.13 -9.10
CA GLY A 156 3.20 -7.80 -10.39
C GLY A 156 1.97 -8.69 -10.59
N LEU A 157 1.59 -8.91 -11.86
CA LEU A 157 0.36 -9.61 -12.22
C LEU A 157 0.34 -11.07 -11.73
N THR A 158 1.47 -11.75 -11.77
CA THR A 158 1.59 -13.15 -11.35
C THR A 158 1.30 -13.30 -9.86
N ARG A 159 1.94 -12.50 -9.01
CA ARG A 159 1.74 -12.56 -7.56
C ARG A 159 0.37 -12.04 -7.14
N ALA A 160 -0.11 -10.98 -7.79
CA ALA A 160 -1.46 -10.45 -7.54
C ALA A 160 -2.54 -11.52 -7.81
N THR A 161 -2.42 -12.26 -8.92
CA THR A 161 -3.36 -13.35 -9.25
C THR A 161 -3.33 -14.47 -8.21
N GLU A 162 -2.15 -14.84 -7.70
CA GLU A 162 -2.03 -15.86 -6.64
C GLU A 162 -2.68 -15.45 -5.33
N ILE A 163 -2.56 -14.17 -4.94
CA ILE A 163 -3.15 -13.66 -3.70
C ILE A 163 -4.67 -13.55 -3.86
N ALA A 164 -5.14 -13.07 -5.01
CA ALA A 164 -6.57 -12.90 -5.27
C ALA A 164 -7.28 -14.25 -5.44
N GLY A 165 -6.57 -15.26 -5.95
CA GLY A 165 -7.16 -16.54 -6.32
C GLY A 165 -7.87 -16.49 -7.69
N PRO A 166 -8.41 -17.63 -8.14
CA PRO A 166 -9.13 -17.70 -9.42
C PRO A 166 -10.45 -16.92 -9.37
N SER A 167 -10.83 -16.25 -10.46
CA SER A 167 -12.03 -15.40 -10.51
C SER A 167 -13.36 -16.12 -10.20
N ARG A 168 -13.41 -17.45 -10.33
CA ARG A 168 -14.60 -18.25 -9.96
C ARG A 168 -14.72 -18.49 -8.45
N MET A 169 -13.59 -18.50 -7.75
CA MET A 169 -13.48 -18.79 -6.33
C MET A 169 -12.32 -17.95 -5.77
N PRO A 170 -12.56 -16.65 -5.53
CA PRO A 170 -11.52 -15.78 -5.00
C PRO A 170 -11.12 -16.23 -3.59
N ASN A 171 -9.86 -16.01 -3.24
CA ASN A 171 -9.34 -16.33 -1.92
C ASN A 171 -9.85 -15.33 -0.89
N GLU A 172 -10.01 -15.78 0.36
CA GLU A 172 -10.22 -14.88 1.48
C GLU A 172 -8.94 -14.12 1.83
N PHE A 173 -9.07 -13.04 2.61
CA PHE A 173 -7.93 -12.23 3.04
C PHE A 173 -6.90 -13.08 3.81
N ILE A 174 -5.63 -13.00 3.41
CA ILE A 174 -4.51 -13.78 4.00
C ILE A 174 -4.71 -15.31 3.89
N THR A 175 -5.34 -15.75 2.81
CA THR A 175 -5.42 -17.19 2.50
C THR A 175 -4.90 -17.46 1.11
N TYR A 176 -4.30 -18.64 0.94
CA TYR A 176 -3.86 -19.16 -0.35
C TYR A 176 -4.54 -20.48 -0.62
N ALA A 177 -4.71 -20.82 -1.91
CA ALA A 177 -5.25 -22.12 -2.31
C ALA A 177 -4.36 -23.29 -1.86
N ASP A 178 -3.03 -23.12 -1.97
CA ASP A 178 -2.05 -24.15 -1.63
C ASP A 178 -0.80 -23.54 -0.97
N THR A 179 -0.15 -24.32 -0.10
CA THR A 179 1.15 -23.97 0.49
C THR A 179 2.24 -23.77 -0.57
N ARG A 180 2.14 -24.47 -1.71
CA ARG A 180 3.10 -24.32 -2.82
C ARG A 180 3.05 -22.92 -3.43
N VAL A 181 1.84 -22.37 -3.57
CA VAL A 181 1.59 -21.01 -4.08
C VAL A 181 2.08 -19.98 -3.08
N GLU A 182 1.82 -20.21 -1.79
CA GLU A 182 2.35 -19.39 -0.71
C GLU A 182 3.88 -19.29 -0.77
N THR A 183 4.58 -20.43 -0.92
CA THR A 183 6.05 -20.51 -0.89
C THR A 183 6.78 -20.08 -2.16
N ARG A 184 6.07 -19.92 -3.28
CA ARG A 184 6.67 -19.67 -4.59
C ARG A 184 7.38 -18.32 -4.70
N HIS A 185 6.94 -17.31 -3.94
CA HIS A 185 7.42 -15.94 -4.07
C HIS A 185 7.80 -15.37 -2.69
N PRO A 186 8.79 -14.45 -2.60
CA PRO A 186 9.17 -13.86 -1.32
C PRO A 186 8.06 -13.06 -0.63
N ILE A 187 7.26 -12.29 -1.38
CA ILE A 187 6.08 -11.57 -0.85
C ILE A 187 5.03 -12.57 -0.38
N ARG A 188 4.80 -12.70 0.92
CA ARG A 188 3.84 -13.64 1.51
C ARG A 188 2.51 -13.02 1.86
N LEU A 189 2.48 -11.78 2.33
CA LEU A 189 1.22 -11.08 2.63
C LEU A 189 1.27 -9.68 2.08
N TYR A 190 0.11 -9.19 1.68
CA TYR A 190 -0.08 -7.84 1.18
C TYR A 190 -1.41 -7.31 1.69
N SER A 191 -1.40 -6.08 2.20
CA SER A 191 -2.61 -5.36 2.57
C SER A 191 -2.39 -3.88 2.29
N ARG A 192 -3.40 -3.23 1.73
CA ARG A 192 -3.40 -1.77 1.57
C ARG A 192 -4.58 -1.17 2.31
N TYR A 193 -4.33 -0.27 3.25
CA TYR A 193 -5.34 0.50 3.94
C TYR A 193 -5.36 1.93 3.38
N ILE A 194 -6.25 2.20 2.42
CA ILE A 194 -6.33 3.46 1.66
C ILE A 194 -5.00 3.76 0.94
N ASP A 195 -4.10 4.51 1.58
CA ASP A 195 -2.78 4.93 1.08
C ASP A 195 -1.61 4.24 1.80
N ARG A 196 -1.88 3.54 2.91
CA ARG A 196 -0.88 2.78 3.68
C ARG A 196 -0.75 1.37 3.14
N VAL A 197 0.48 0.94 2.93
CA VAL A 197 0.80 -0.39 2.40
C VAL A 197 1.56 -1.18 3.45
N HIS A 198 1.12 -2.42 3.67
CA HIS A 198 1.74 -3.39 4.55
C HIS A 198 2.10 -4.63 3.75
N MET A 199 3.38 -4.99 3.77
CA MET A 199 3.89 -6.15 3.05
C MET A 199 4.70 -7.04 3.99
N LEU A 200 4.51 -8.35 3.87
CA LEU A 200 5.34 -9.34 4.54
C LEU A 200 6.16 -10.09 3.50
N PHE A 201 7.46 -10.19 3.72
CA PHE A 201 8.38 -10.95 2.91
C PHE A 201 8.98 -12.09 3.72
N ARG A 202 9.21 -13.22 3.06
CA ARG A 202 9.98 -14.35 3.57
C ARG A 202 11.09 -14.64 2.57
N PHE A 203 12.33 -14.40 2.95
CA PHE A 203 13.50 -14.62 2.12
C PHE A 203 14.27 -15.86 2.57
N SER A 204 14.75 -16.63 1.59
CA SER A 204 15.82 -17.58 1.82
C SER A 204 17.16 -16.86 2.03
N ARG A 205 18.16 -17.57 2.56
CA ARG A 205 19.52 -17.02 2.74
C ARG A 205 20.11 -16.52 1.42
N GLU A 206 19.86 -17.24 0.33
CA GLU A 206 20.39 -16.91 -1.00
C GLU A 206 19.70 -15.68 -1.59
N GLU A 207 18.37 -15.62 -1.50
CA GLU A 207 17.58 -14.49 -1.97
C GLU A 207 17.92 -13.20 -1.21
N ALA A 208 18.02 -13.27 0.12
CA ALA A 208 18.41 -12.14 0.94
C ALA A 208 19.81 -11.62 0.58
N ARG A 209 20.77 -12.54 0.37
CA ARG A 209 22.14 -12.17 -0.02
C ARG A 209 22.18 -11.50 -1.39
N ASP A 210 21.48 -12.06 -2.38
CA ASP A 210 21.42 -11.51 -3.74
C ASP A 210 20.79 -10.10 -3.74
N LEU A 211 19.68 -9.92 -3.03
CA LEU A 211 19.00 -8.63 -2.93
C LEU A 211 19.89 -7.56 -2.28
N ILE A 212 20.58 -7.90 -1.19
CA ILE A 212 21.53 -7.01 -0.53
C ILE A 212 22.69 -6.66 -1.46
N GLN A 213 23.21 -7.64 -2.19
CA GLN A 213 24.32 -7.43 -3.13
C GLN A 213 23.93 -6.46 -4.24
N ARG A 214 22.74 -6.63 -4.85
CA ARG A 214 22.22 -5.70 -5.87
C ARG A 214 22.09 -4.28 -5.32
N TYR A 215 21.53 -4.12 -4.13
CA TYR A 215 21.43 -2.81 -3.48
C TYR A 215 22.79 -2.15 -3.24
N LEU A 216 23.76 -2.89 -2.69
CA LEU A 216 25.10 -2.37 -2.38
C LEU A 216 25.96 -2.07 -3.61
N ILE A 217 25.65 -2.67 -4.76
CA ILE A 217 26.28 -2.32 -6.04
C ILE A 217 25.85 -0.91 -6.48
N GLU A 218 24.58 -0.58 -6.35
CA GLU A 218 24.08 0.75 -6.70
C GLU A 218 24.36 1.80 -5.61
N HIS A 219 24.32 1.39 -4.35
CA HIS A 219 24.47 2.25 -3.18
C HIS A 219 25.60 1.70 -2.29
N PRO A 220 26.87 1.90 -2.67
CA PRO A 220 28.01 1.40 -1.91
C PRO A 220 28.09 2.09 -0.54
N ASP A 221 28.20 1.31 0.53
CA ASP A 221 28.33 1.78 1.91
C ASP A 221 29.67 1.29 2.53
N PRO A 222 30.78 1.99 2.27
CA PRO A 222 32.10 1.62 2.83
C PRO A 222 32.21 1.90 4.33
N ASN A 223 31.42 2.84 4.86
CA ASN A 223 31.54 3.34 6.24
C ASN A 223 30.52 2.74 7.23
N ASN A 224 29.65 1.83 6.77
CA ASN A 224 28.51 1.30 7.55
C ASN A 224 27.51 2.39 7.98
N GLU A 225 27.36 3.44 7.17
CA GLU A 225 26.43 4.54 7.40
C GLU A 225 24.97 4.12 7.26
N ASN A 226 24.68 2.96 6.64
CA ASN A 226 23.31 2.44 6.53
C ASN A 226 22.61 2.24 7.89
N MET A 227 23.37 2.01 8.97
CA MET A 227 22.82 1.92 10.32
C MET A 227 22.32 3.27 10.84
N VAL A 228 22.93 4.36 10.37
CA VAL A 228 22.55 5.73 10.72
C VAL A 228 21.28 6.09 9.95
N GLY A 229 20.27 6.61 10.65
CA GLY A 229 18.98 6.95 10.04
C GLY A 229 18.06 5.76 9.76
N TYR A 230 18.32 4.58 10.34
CA TYR A 230 17.34 3.50 10.33
C TYR A 230 16.23 3.78 11.35
N ASN A 231 15.00 3.94 10.87
CA ASN A 231 13.84 4.22 11.70
C ASN A 231 13.55 3.04 12.64
N ASN A 232 13.39 3.29 13.93
CA ASN A 232 13.07 2.26 14.92
C ASN A 232 12.05 2.77 15.95
N ASN A 233 11.15 1.89 16.38
CA ASN A 233 10.04 2.23 17.26
C ASN A 233 10.52 2.51 18.68
N LYS A 234 10.53 3.80 19.06
CA LYS A 234 10.98 4.24 20.39
C LYS A 234 9.96 3.99 21.51
N CYS A 235 8.77 3.50 21.19
CA CYS A 235 7.74 3.13 22.17
C CYS A 235 8.11 1.87 22.97
N TRP A 236 8.83 0.91 22.37
CA TRP A 236 9.21 -0.34 23.02
C TRP A 236 10.48 -0.18 23.88
N PRO A 237 10.72 -1.04 24.90
CA PRO A 237 12.01 -1.12 25.59
C PRO A 237 13.16 -1.46 24.66
N ARG A 238 14.40 -1.10 25.01
CA ARG A 238 15.58 -1.34 24.15
C ARG A 238 15.75 -2.82 23.76
N ASP A 239 15.45 -3.73 24.67
CA ASP A 239 15.59 -5.18 24.43
C ASP A 239 14.49 -5.75 23.54
N ALA A 240 13.34 -5.07 23.44
CA ALA A 240 12.21 -5.48 22.63
C ALA A 240 12.19 -4.84 21.23
N ARG A 241 13.02 -3.81 21.00
CA ARG A 241 13.19 -3.17 19.68
C ARG A 241 13.98 -4.06 18.74
N MET A 242 13.85 -3.79 17.43
CA MET A 242 14.74 -4.38 16.43
C MET A 242 16.18 -3.96 16.71
N ARG A 243 17.08 -4.94 16.79
CA ARG A 243 18.53 -4.77 16.89
C ARG A 243 19.09 -4.43 15.52
N LEU A 244 19.98 -3.44 15.48
CA LEU A 244 20.55 -2.92 14.24
C LEU A 244 21.82 -3.69 13.85
N MET A 245 21.63 -4.92 13.34
CA MET A 245 22.71 -5.73 12.78
C MET A 245 22.97 -5.33 11.32
N LYS A 246 24.23 -5.36 10.86
CA LYS A 246 24.60 -4.93 9.50
C LYS A 246 23.80 -5.67 8.42
N HIS A 247 23.64 -6.98 8.57
CA HIS A 247 22.89 -7.81 7.64
C HIS A 247 21.42 -7.37 7.55
N ASP A 248 20.74 -7.27 8.70
CA ASP A 248 19.31 -6.95 8.78
C ASP A 248 18.99 -5.52 8.34
N VAL A 249 19.85 -4.56 8.69
CA VAL A 249 19.72 -3.16 8.26
C VAL A 249 19.85 -3.06 6.74
N ASN A 250 20.86 -3.72 6.17
CA ASN A 250 21.03 -3.74 4.71
C ASN A 250 19.85 -4.43 4.05
N LEU A 251 19.40 -5.58 4.54
CA LEU A 251 18.22 -6.28 4.01
C LEU A 251 16.99 -5.37 4.00
N GLY A 252 16.72 -4.68 5.12
CA GLY A 252 15.58 -3.77 5.22
C GLY A 252 15.64 -2.61 4.22
N ARG A 253 16.83 -2.01 4.03
CA ARG A 253 17.04 -0.96 3.02
C ARG A 253 16.91 -1.50 1.60
N SER A 254 17.44 -2.70 1.32
CA SER A 254 17.36 -3.33 0.01
C SER A 254 15.92 -3.70 -0.37
N VAL A 255 15.11 -4.19 0.58
CA VAL A 255 13.68 -4.46 0.35
C VAL A 255 12.93 -3.16 0.05
N PHE A 256 13.19 -2.11 0.81
CA PHE A 256 12.57 -0.80 0.55
C PHE A 256 12.97 -0.23 -0.82
N TRP A 257 14.25 -0.31 -1.17
CA TRP A 257 14.78 0.12 -2.46
C TRP A 257 14.15 -0.65 -3.63
N ASP A 258 14.03 -1.98 -3.53
CA ASP A 258 13.37 -2.80 -4.56
C ASP A 258 11.91 -2.39 -4.75
N MET A 259 11.16 -2.19 -3.66
CA MET A 259 9.77 -1.74 -3.74
C MET A 259 9.64 -0.33 -4.29
N LYS A 260 10.53 0.58 -3.89
CA LYS A 260 10.54 1.97 -4.39
C LYS A 260 10.77 2.03 -5.89
N ASN A 261 11.67 1.20 -6.43
CA ASN A 261 12.00 1.18 -7.85
C ASN A 261 10.90 0.61 -8.74
N ARG A 262 9.93 -0.13 -8.19
CA ARG A 262 8.75 -0.62 -8.93
C ARG A 262 7.77 0.50 -9.27
N LEU A 263 7.86 1.65 -8.61
CA LEU A 263 6.93 2.76 -8.75
C LEU A 263 7.55 3.93 -9.52
N PRO A 264 6.95 4.36 -10.64
CA PRO A 264 7.35 5.58 -11.32
C PRO A 264 7.13 6.82 -10.42
N PRO A 265 8.16 7.65 -10.18
CA PRO A 265 8.04 8.83 -9.32
C PRO A 265 6.99 9.86 -9.76
N SER A 266 6.60 9.83 -11.04
CA SER A 266 5.55 10.67 -11.62
C SER A 266 4.16 10.32 -11.10
N ILE A 267 3.92 9.05 -10.74
CA ILE A 267 2.64 8.58 -10.22
C ILE A 267 2.60 8.73 -8.70
N THR A 268 3.57 8.12 -8.02
CA THR A 268 3.69 8.16 -6.55
C THR A 268 5.14 7.84 -6.18
N THR A 269 5.50 8.04 -4.92
CA THR A 269 6.79 7.57 -4.41
C THR A 269 6.64 7.01 -3.01
N LEU A 270 7.66 6.27 -2.57
CA LEU A 270 7.81 5.80 -1.21
C LEU A 270 8.97 6.56 -0.58
N GLU A 271 8.72 7.20 0.55
CA GLU A 271 9.72 7.93 1.32
C GLU A 271 10.16 7.11 2.54
N TRP A 272 11.48 6.99 2.74
CA TRP A 272 12.04 6.20 3.84
C TRP A 272 11.65 6.78 5.20
N GLU A 273 11.60 8.11 5.31
CA GLU A 273 11.28 8.84 6.55
C GLU A 273 9.90 8.48 7.10
N ASN A 274 8.92 8.30 6.21
CA ASN A 274 7.54 7.91 6.55
C ASN A 274 7.30 6.40 6.52
N SER A 275 8.36 5.62 6.31
CA SER A 275 8.31 4.16 6.23
C SER A 275 9.00 3.51 7.42
N PHE A 276 8.56 2.30 7.72
CA PHE A 276 9.14 1.46 8.76
C PHE A 276 9.36 0.06 8.21
N VAL A 277 10.57 -0.45 8.40
CA VAL A 277 10.94 -1.82 8.03
C VAL A 277 11.41 -2.54 9.28
N SER A 278 10.89 -3.75 9.51
CA SER A 278 11.31 -4.61 10.60
C SER A 278 11.75 -5.96 10.04
N VAL A 279 12.91 -6.44 10.49
CA VAL A 279 13.47 -7.73 10.09
C VAL A 279 13.50 -8.65 11.29
N TYR A 280 12.86 -9.81 11.13
CA TYR A 280 13.01 -10.96 12.02
C TYR A 280 14.07 -11.90 11.41
N SER A 281 15.08 -12.21 12.21
CA SER A 281 16.27 -12.96 11.81
C SER A 281 16.77 -13.78 13.01
N LYS A 282 17.87 -14.51 12.84
CA LYS A 282 18.52 -15.21 13.96
C LYS A 282 18.93 -14.28 15.11
N ASP A 283 19.27 -13.03 14.79
CA ASP A 283 19.71 -12.04 15.78
C ASP A 283 18.55 -11.21 16.35
N ASN A 284 17.44 -11.14 15.61
CA ASN A 284 16.25 -10.35 15.91
C ASN A 284 15.03 -11.24 16.21
N PRO A 285 14.68 -11.43 17.50
CA PRO A 285 13.59 -12.34 17.89
C PRO A 285 12.19 -11.74 17.71
N ASN A 286 12.08 -10.42 17.52
CA ASN A 286 10.80 -9.72 17.43
C ASN A 286 10.56 -9.18 16.03
N LEU A 287 9.34 -9.35 15.53
CA LEU A 287 8.86 -8.71 14.31
C LEU A 287 7.91 -7.57 14.69
N LEU A 288 8.28 -6.34 14.36
CA LEU A 288 7.55 -5.14 14.77
C LEU A 288 6.76 -4.55 13.60
N PHE A 289 5.56 -4.04 13.87
CA PHE A 289 4.73 -3.34 12.89
C PHE A 289 3.63 -2.51 13.59
N SER A 290 3.07 -1.56 12.86
CA SER A 290 1.96 -0.68 13.23
C SER A 290 0.93 -0.61 12.09
N MET A 291 -0.26 -1.16 12.26
CA MET A 291 -1.36 -1.05 11.28
C MET A 291 -2.41 -0.06 11.77
#